data_AF-A0AAU9XUI3-F1
#
_entry.id   AF-A0AAU9XUI3-F1
#
_cell.length_a   1.000
_cell.length_b   1.000
_cell.length_c   1.000
_cell.angle_alpha   90.00
_cell.angle_beta   90.00
_cell.angle_gamma   90.00
#
_symmetry.space_group_name_H-M   'P 1'
#
loop_
_entity.id
_entity.type
_entity.pdbx_description
1 polymer ?
#
loop_
_entity_poly.entity_id
_entity_poly.type
_entity_poly.pdbx_seq_one_letter_code
_entity_poly.pdbx_strand_id
1 'polypeptide(L)'
;MEFTSSLAFPGKRFINHLIRTVESPVQDFCSTLCYMEPNCVSYNELVTSRSSVITKCELNNSTRNVHPQDLKSWTNYIYKGTMNTCGQTPCQHNGTCQTGFTDKGYRCLCPPEYKGTNCEERNGR
;
A
#
# COMPACT_ATOMS: atom_id res chain seq x y z
N MET A 1 -3.45 9.48 -0.64
CA MET A 1 -3.67 8.03 -0.86
C MET A 1 -5.16 7.81 -0.84
N GLU A 2 -5.72 7.27 -1.92
CA GLU A 2 -7.17 7.04 -2.03
C GLU A 2 -7.44 5.56 -2.33
N PHE A 3 -8.28 4.94 -1.51
CA PHE A 3 -8.74 3.56 -1.69
C PHE A 3 -10.09 3.59 -2.38
N THR A 4 -10.09 3.57 -3.71
CA THR A 4 -11.31 3.62 -4.50
C THR A 4 -11.98 2.25 -4.57
N SER A 5 -13.32 2.23 -4.68
CA SER A 5 -14.08 0.99 -4.86
C SER A 5 -13.68 0.22 -6.13
N SER A 6 -13.19 0.91 -7.17
CA SER A 6 -12.66 0.33 -8.39
C SER A 6 -11.38 -0.52 -8.19
N LEU A 7 -10.69 -0.34 -7.06
CA LEU A 7 -9.50 -1.10 -6.68
C LEU A 7 -9.76 -2.04 -5.49
N ALA A 8 -11.03 -2.33 -5.20
CA ALA A 8 -11.46 -3.30 -4.22
C ALA A 8 -11.86 -4.62 -4.90
N PHE A 9 -11.35 -5.74 -4.39
CA PHE A 9 -11.56 -7.07 -4.94
C PHE A 9 -12.06 -8.02 -3.84
N PRO A 10 -13.39 -8.23 -3.76
CA PRO A 10 -13.97 -9.20 -2.83
C PRO A 10 -13.56 -10.64 -3.16
N GLY A 11 -13.45 -11.47 -2.13
CA GLY A 11 -12.99 -12.85 -2.27
C GLY A 11 -11.52 -12.97 -2.66
N LYS A 12 -10.73 -11.90 -2.50
CA LYS A 12 -9.30 -11.87 -2.81
C LYS A 12 -8.49 -11.46 -1.59
N ARG A 13 -7.29 -12.03 -1.49
CA ARG A 13 -6.26 -11.66 -0.50
C ARG A 13 -4.92 -11.53 -1.20
N PHE A 14 -4.21 -10.47 -0.90
CA PHE A 14 -2.85 -10.25 -1.36
C PHE A 14 -1.84 -10.80 -0.35
N ILE A 15 -0.90 -11.61 -0.81
CA ILE A 15 0.04 -12.37 0.04
C ILE A 15 1.49 -11.96 -0.21
N ASN A 16 2.44 -12.45 0.62
CA ASN A 16 3.89 -12.21 0.52
C ASN A 16 4.40 -10.77 0.76
N HIS A 17 3.49 -9.80 0.88
CA HIS A 17 3.82 -8.36 1.04
C HIS A 17 3.33 -7.77 2.38
N LEU A 18 3.10 -8.63 3.38
CA LEU A 18 2.54 -8.24 4.67
C LEU A 18 3.52 -7.37 5.47
N ILE A 19 3.09 -6.17 5.86
CA ILE A 19 3.78 -5.30 6.81
C ILE A 19 3.40 -5.71 8.22
N ARG A 20 2.10 -5.68 8.53
CA ARG A 20 1.56 -6.03 9.85
C ARG A 20 0.09 -6.42 9.76
N THR A 21 -0.31 -7.21 10.74
CA THR A 21 -1.72 -7.52 11.01
C THR A 21 -2.22 -6.66 12.16
N VAL A 22 -3.41 -6.10 12.04
CA VAL A 22 -4.09 -5.35 13.10
C VAL A 22 -5.51 -5.86 13.26
N GLU A 23 -5.92 -6.16 14.48
CA GLU A 23 -7.31 -6.47 14.79
C GLU A 23 -8.05 -5.18 15.11
N SER A 24 -9.22 -4.98 14.51
CA SER A 24 -10.01 -3.77 14.72
C SER A 24 -11.48 -4.06 14.50
N PRO A 25 -12.34 -3.89 15.51
CA PRO A 25 -13.78 -4.10 15.37
C PRO A 25 -14.49 -2.97 14.61
N VAL A 26 -13.77 -1.89 14.23
CA VAL A 26 -14.33 -0.69 13.60
C VAL A 26 -14.20 -0.76 12.07
N GLN A 27 -15.30 -0.47 11.37
CA GLN A 27 -15.36 -0.35 9.91
C GLN A 27 -14.45 0.79 9.41
N ASP A 28 -13.84 0.62 8.23
CA ASP A 28 -12.95 1.60 7.58
C ASP A 28 -11.70 2.01 8.38
N PHE A 29 -11.38 1.32 9.47
CA PHE A 29 -10.15 1.58 10.24
C PHE A 29 -8.89 1.12 9.50
N CYS A 30 -8.99 0.09 8.64
CA CYS A 30 -7.85 -0.44 7.88
C CYS A 30 -7.25 0.60 6.92
N SER A 31 -8.08 1.47 6.31
CA SER A 31 -7.60 2.54 5.43
C SER A 31 -6.82 3.59 6.21
N THR A 32 -7.29 3.96 7.40
CA THR A 32 -6.61 4.89 8.31
C THR A 32 -5.31 4.31 8.85
N LEU A 33 -5.30 3.03 9.21
CA LEU A 33 -4.08 2.33 9.63
C LEU A 33 -3.05 2.27 8.50
N CYS A 34 -3.49 2.07 7.26
CA CYS A 34 -2.63 2.12 6.09
C CYS A 34 -2.11 3.54 5.83
N TYR A 35 -2.97 4.55 5.99
CA TYR A 35 -2.59 5.97 5.89
C TYR A 35 -1.46 6.34 6.88
N MET A 36 -1.52 5.81 8.10
CA MET A 36 -0.52 6.07 9.14
C MET A 36 0.74 5.19 9.01
N GLU A 37 0.76 4.21 8.11
CA GLU A 37 1.89 3.32 7.86
C GLU A 37 2.62 3.76 6.58
N PRO A 38 3.83 4.35 6.65
CA PRO A 38 4.50 4.96 5.50
C PRO A 38 4.74 4.02 4.32
N ASN A 39 4.84 2.72 4.57
CA ASN A 39 5.07 1.72 3.53
C ASN A 39 3.77 1.08 3.03
N CYS A 40 2.63 1.30 3.66
CA CYS A 40 1.39 0.65 3.29
C CYS A 40 0.80 1.25 2.03
N VAL A 41 0.53 0.40 1.04
CA VAL A 41 -0.06 0.81 -0.27
C VAL A 41 -1.23 -0.09 -0.68
N SER A 42 -1.54 -1.11 0.10
CA SER A 42 -2.78 -1.88 0.01
C SER A 42 -3.02 -2.61 1.32
N TYR A 43 -4.21 -3.16 1.50
CA TYR A 43 -4.51 -3.98 2.67
C TYR A 43 -5.57 -5.04 2.36
N ASN A 44 -5.59 -6.10 3.16
CA ASN A 44 -6.67 -7.09 3.14
C ASN A 44 -7.58 -6.90 4.35
N GLU A 45 -8.89 -6.99 4.14
CA GLU A 45 -9.91 -6.99 5.19
C GLU A 45 -10.49 -8.41 5.32
N LEU A 46 -10.39 -9.00 6.51
CA LEU A 46 -11.07 -10.25 6.84
C LEU A 46 -12.50 -9.93 7.32
N VAL A 47 -13.49 -10.46 6.61
CA VAL A 47 -14.92 -10.31 6.93
C VAL A 47 -15.42 -11.60 7.58
N THR A 48 -15.97 -11.50 8.80
CA THR A 48 -16.47 -12.67 9.55
C THR A 48 -18.01 -12.70 9.56
N SER A 49 -18.61 -13.81 9.12
CA SER A 49 -19.98 -13.89 8.62
C SER A 49 -21.13 -13.81 9.64
N ARG A 50 -20.90 -13.54 10.93
CA ARG A 50 -22.00 -13.54 11.92
C ARG A 50 -22.57 -12.16 12.26
N SER A 51 -21.89 -11.06 11.93
CA SER A 51 -22.36 -9.72 12.36
C SER A 51 -21.71 -8.50 11.68
N SER A 52 -21.09 -8.63 10.51
CA SER A 52 -20.45 -7.50 9.78
C SER A 52 -19.27 -6.82 10.50
N VAL A 53 -18.71 -7.47 11.54
CA VAL A 53 -17.49 -7.00 12.20
C VAL A 53 -16.30 -7.33 11.30
N ILE A 54 -15.65 -6.31 10.76
CA ILE A 54 -14.29 -6.42 10.25
C ILE A 54 -13.45 -6.82 11.45
N THR A 55 -12.72 -7.93 11.37
CA THR A 55 -11.97 -8.44 12.56
C THR A 55 -10.47 -8.18 12.40
N LYS A 56 -9.97 -8.14 11.16
CA LYS A 56 -8.54 -8.12 10.88
C LYS A 56 -8.20 -7.37 9.60
N CYS A 57 -7.29 -6.41 9.75
CA CYS A 57 -6.60 -5.69 8.68
C CYS A 57 -5.21 -6.30 8.48
N GLU A 58 -4.85 -6.58 7.23
CA GLU A 58 -3.48 -6.96 6.85
C GLU A 58 -2.92 -5.86 5.97
N LEU A 59 -2.03 -5.03 6.51
CA LEU A 59 -1.40 -3.93 5.76
C LEU A 59 -0.28 -4.48 4.88
N ASN A 60 -0.19 -4.04 3.62
CA ASN A 60 0.77 -4.55 2.65
C ASN A 60 1.61 -3.44 2.02
N ASN A 61 2.89 -3.73 1.76
CA ASN A 61 3.84 -2.79 1.15
C ASN A 61 3.86 -2.80 -0.39
N SER A 62 2.98 -3.58 -1.01
CA SER A 62 2.85 -3.63 -2.46
C SER A 62 1.40 -3.72 -2.90
N THR A 63 1.16 -3.73 -4.21
CA THR A 63 -0.18 -3.81 -4.81
C THR A 63 -0.26 -4.89 -5.87
N ARG A 64 -1.47 -5.32 -6.23
CA ARG A 64 -1.72 -6.28 -7.32
C ARG A 64 -1.21 -5.81 -8.68
N ASN A 65 -1.02 -4.50 -8.88
CA ASN A 65 -0.55 -3.99 -10.17
C ASN A 65 0.96 -4.21 -10.32
N VAL A 66 1.68 -4.21 -9.19
CA VAL A 66 3.12 -4.50 -9.16
C VAL A 66 3.37 -6.01 -9.12
N HIS A 67 2.61 -6.74 -8.30
CA HIS A 67 2.75 -8.20 -8.15
C HIS A 67 1.42 -8.94 -8.39
N PRO A 68 0.91 -9.02 -9.63
CA PRO A 68 -0.41 -9.59 -9.91
C PRO A 68 -0.56 -11.06 -9.49
N GLN A 69 0.53 -11.82 -9.50
CA GLN A 69 0.56 -13.23 -9.10
C GLN A 69 0.28 -13.45 -7.61
N ASP A 70 0.48 -12.44 -6.77
CA ASP A 70 0.31 -12.52 -5.31
C ASP A 70 -1.14 -12.22 -4.88
N LEU A 71 -2.03 -11.89 -5.82
CA LEU A 71 -3.46 -11.76 -5.56
C LEU A 71 -4.16 -13.14 -5.68
N LYS A 72 -4.46 -13.77 -4.54
CA LYS A 72 -5.06 -15.10 -4.47
C LYS A 72 -6.54 -15.05 -4.09
N SER A 73 -7.30 -16.10 -4.45
CA SER A 73 -8.73 -16.21 -4.13
C SER A 73 -8.92 -16.76 -2.72
N TRP A 74 -9.46 -15.97 -1.79
CA TRP A 74 -9.88 -16.36 -0.44
C TRP A 74 -11.22 -15.68 -0.12
N THR A 75 -12.28 -16.46 0.03
CA THR A 75 -13.68 -15.99 0.00
C THR A 75 -14.09 -15.06 1.14
N ASN A 76 -13.38 -15.10 2.27
CA ASN A 76 -13.61 -14.27 3.44
C ASN A 76 -12.74 -13.00 3.50
N TYR A 77 -11.97 -12.73 2.44
CA TYR A 77 -11.15 -11.53 2.36
C TYR A 77 -11.62 -10.56 1.29
N ILE A 78 -11.40 -9.28 1.54
CA ILE A 78 -11.51 -8.21 0.55
C ILE A 78 -10.14 -7.56 0.45
N TYR A 79 -9.54 -7.59 -0.75
CA TYR A 79 -8.33 -6.83 -1.03
C TYR A 79 -8.69 -5.40 -1.44
N LYS A 80 -8.04 -4.39 -0.86
CA LYS A 80 -8.19 -2.98 -1.23
C LYS A 80 -6.82 -2.36 -1.51
N GLY A 81 -6.61 -1.85 -2.72
CA GLY A 81 -5.38 -1.18 -3.13
C GLY A 81 -5.57 0.31 -3.45
N THR A 82 -4.48 1.05 -3.53
CA THR A 82 -4.43 2.40 -4.13
C THR A 82 -3.76 2.35 -5.49
N MET A 83 -3.94 3.39 -6.31
CA MET A 83 -3.04 3.63 -7.44
C MET A 83 -1.62 3.82 -6.91
N ASN A 84 -0.67 3.02 -7.41
CA ASN A 84 0.73 3.11 -7.05
C ASN A 84 1.48 3.94 -8.10
N THR A 85 1.69 5.21 -7.82
CA THR A 85 2.45 6.16 -8.65
C THR A 85 3.94 5.78 -8.75
N CYS A 86 4.45 4.94 -7.85
CA CYS A 86 5.80 4.38 -7.93
C CYS A 86 5.99 3.31 -9.01
N GLY A 87 4.92 2.88 -9.70
CA GLY A 87 5.03 1.90 -10.79
C GLY A 87 5.88 2.37 -11.97
N GLN A 88 6.07 3.69 -12.14
CA GLN A 88 6.90 4.27 -13.19
C GLN A 88 8.37 4.47 -12.78
N THR A 89 8.79 3.94 -11.62
CA THR A 89 10.15 4.08 -11.07
C THR A 89 10.67 5.53 -11.12
N PRO A 90 9.98 6.51 -10.51
CA PRO A 90 10.35 7.91 -10.60
C PRO A 90 11.66 8.26 -9.87
N CYS A 91 12.08 7.45 -8.89
CA CYS A 91 13.27 7.69 -8.09
C CYS A 91 14.53 7.16 -8.79
N GLN A 92 15.52 8.04 -8.98
CA GLN A 92 16.82 7.73 -9.55
C GLN A 92 17.80 7.22 -8.49
N HIS A 93 18.95 6.70 -8.95
CA HIS A 93 20.08 6.32 -8.11
C HIS A 93 19.73 5.39 -6.94
N ASN A 94 18.88 4.38 -7.17
CA ASN A 94 18.40 3.47 -6.12
C ASN A 94 17.61 4.13 -4.98
N GLY A 95 17.03 5.31 -5.21
CA GLY A 95 16.08 5.91 -4.27
C GLY A 95 14.86 5.00 -4.05
N THR A 96 14.43 4.89 -2.79
CA THR A 96 13.24 4.09 -2.46
C THR A 96 11.99 4.93 -2.74
N CYS A 97 11.14 4.46 -3.66
CA CYS A 97 9.88 5.12 -3.94
C CYS A 97 8.79 4.70 -2.94
N GLN A 98 8.15 5.68 -2.31
CA GLN A 98 6.98 5.48 -1.46
C GLN A 98 5.78 6.21 -2.08
N THR A 99 4.72 5.46 -2.39
CA THR A 99 3.43 6.04 -2.80
C THR A 99 2.86 6.87 -1.64
N GLY A 100 2.46 8.11 -1.87
CA GLY A 100 2.12 9.02 -0.77
C GLY A 100 1.87 10.49 -1.16
N PHE A 101 1.68 11.33 -0.14
CA PHE A 101 1.16 12.70 -0.22
C PHE A 101 2.22 13.74 -0.62
N THR A 102 2.74 13.64 -1.83
CA THR A 102 3.20 14.87 -2.52
C THR A 102 2.15 15.22 -3.57
N ASP A 103 2.21 16.41 -4.13
CA ASP A 103 1.39 16.78 -5.30
C ASP A 103 1.60 15.82 -6.48
N LYS A 104 2.69 15.04 -6.47
CA LYS A 104 3.05 14.02 -7.47
C LYS A 104 2.53 12.61 -7.12
N GLY A 105 1.95 12.43 -5.94
CA GLY A 105 1.43 11.14 -5.45
C GLY A 105 2.50 10.14 -5.00
N TYR A 106 3.78 10.52 -4.93
CA TYR A 106 4.88 9.71 -4.41
C TYR A 106 5.95 10.58 -3.73
N ARG A 107 6.80 9.97 -2.93
CA ARG A 107 8.07 10.57 -2.48
C ARG A 107 9.22 9.59 -2.68
N CYS A 108 10.39 10.13 -2.97
CA CYS A 108 11.62 9.36 -3.02
C CYS A 108 12.41 9.52 -1.72
N LEU A 109 12.79 8.40 -1.11
CA LEU A 109 13.81 8.38 -0.07
C LEU A 109 15.16 8.21 -0.74
N CYS A 110 15.94 9.29 -0.77
CA CYS A 110 17.23 9.30 -1.45
C CYS A 110 18.32 8.64 -0.62
N PRO A 111 19.28 7.95 -1.27
CA PRO A 111 20.52 7.56 -0.60
C PRO A 111 21.28 8.79 -0.10
N PRO A 112 22.19 8.64 0.87
CA PRO A 112 22.93 9.75 1.48
C PRO A 112 23.65 10.67 0.47
N GLU A 113 24.09 10.11 -0.65
CA GLU A 113 24.83 10.81 -1.70
C GLU A 113 23.94 11.57 -2.68
N TYR A 114 22.61 11.47 -2.58
CA TYR A 114 21.67 12.09 -3.52
C TYR A 114 20.59 12.93 -2.83
N LYS A 115 20.10 13.94 -3.55
CA LYS A 115 19.03 14.87 -3.16
C LYS A 115 18.15 15.20 -4.38
N GLY A 116 17.13 16.02 -4.18
CA GLY A 116 16.15 16.35 -5.22
C GLY A 116 14.86 15.55 -5.07
N THR A 117 13.85 15.87 -5.87
CA THR A 117 12.51 15.23 -5.71
C THR A 117 12.54 13.75 -6.08
N ASN A 118 13.39 13.43 -7.05
CA ASN A 118 13.56 12.11 -7.65
C ASN A 118 14.98 11.57 -7.41
N CYS A 119 15.72 12.12 -6.44
CA CYS A 119 17.11 11.77 -6.17
C CYS A 119 18.04 12.00 -7.37
N GLU A 120 17.74 13.00 -8.19
CA GLU A 120 18.44 13.33 -9.44
C GLU A 120 19.76 14.10 -9.23
N GLU A 121 19.93 14.74 -8.06
CA GLU A 121 21.11 15.55 -7.73
C GLU A 121 22.04 14.82 -6.77
N ARG A 122 23.36 15.06 -6.84
CA ARG A 122 24.30 14.60 -5.80
C ARG A 122 24.35 15.57 -4.63
N ASN A 123 24.41 15.04 -3.41
CA ASN A 123 24.54 15.81 -2.19
C ASN A 123 25.95 16.45 -2.14
N GLY A 124 26.03 17.78 -2.00
CA GLY A 124 27.31 18.52 -1.96
C GLY A 124 27.79 19.18 -3.27
N ARG A 125 26.92 19.33 -4.27
CA ARG A 125 27.07 20.34 -5.33
C ARG A 125 26.07 21.48 -5.15
#